data_AF-A0A1D2NCT8-F1
#
_entry.id   AF-A0A1D2NCT8-F1
#
_cell.length_a   1.000
_cell.length_b   1.000
_cell.length_c   1.000
_cell.angle_alpha   90.00
_cell.angle_beta   90.00
_cell.angle_gamma   90.00
#
_symmetry.space_group_name_H-M   'P 1'
#
loop_
_entity.id
_entity.type
_entity.pdbx_description
1 polymer ?
#
loop_
_entity_poly.entity_id
_entity_poly.type
_entity_poly.pdbx_seq_one_letter_code
_entity_poly.pdbx_strand_id
1 'polypeptide(L)'
;MANPSVNLMENITDRDVFNRLSEKEKWKQLRNIKKPKRPLNGYTRFVTDFMNRNKDKRGHKKMTDAAQAWKNLSDDQRNVWEESSIVAKATYSREVAVYNRARKATKKPPSAFALFVKNRWKAEKKKQYPDGKRPKFKVIHKQIVKDWKKLSEKERRTYFSTADRLLTLFKKERKAVINGEKDFNLFWGGDAMENYHEDEAGDMEE
;
A
#
# COMPACT_ATOMS: atom_id res chain seq x y z
N MET A 1 -24.07 18.57 -0.72
CA MET A 1 -23.33 17.98 -1.85
C MET A 1 -22.58 16.77 -1.32
N ALA A 2 -22.93 15.58 -1.78
CA ALA A 2 -22.42 14.32 -1.24
C ALA A 2 -20.91 14.22 -1.47
N ASN A 3 -20.16 13.96 -0.40
CA ASN A 3 -18.76 13.51 -0.49
C ASN A 3 -18.73 12.23 -1.34
N PRO A 4 -18.10 12.19 -2.52
CA PRO A 4 -17.92 10.92 -3.21
C PRO A 4 -16.95 10.10 -2.37
N SER A 5 -17.49 9.12 -1.64
CA SER A 5 -16.71 8.14 -0.91
C SER A 5 -15.85 7.38 -1.90
N VAL A 6 -14.59 7.80 -2.02
CA VAL A 6 -13.40 6.98 -2.25
C VAL A 6 -13.74 5.52 -2.57
N ASN A 7 -13.84 5.21 -3.86
CA ASN A 7 -14.43 3.96 -4.37
C ASN A 7 -13.37 2.86 -4.40
N LEU A 8 -13.11 2.29 -3.23
CA LEU A 8 -12.18 1.16 -3.06
C LEU A 8 -12.78 -0.20 -3.43
N MET A 9 -14.06 -0.19 -3.81
CA MET A 9 -14.93 -1.34 -3.79
C MET A 9 -15.91 -1.31 -4.98
N GLU A 10 -15.47 -0.97 -6.20
CA GLU A 10 -16.32 -1.19 -7.41
C GLU A 10 -16.76 -2.66 -7.59
N ASN A 11 -16.23 -3.60 -6.79
CA ASN A 11 -16.63 -5.01 -6.75
C ASN A 11 -17.36 -5.45 -5.46
N ILE A 12 -17.55 -4.57 -4.46
CA ILE A 12 -18.39 -4.85 -3.28
C ILE A 12 -19.30 -3.64 -3.06
N THR A 13 -20.12 -3.34 -4.05
CA THR A 13 -21.23 -2.37 -3.94
C THR A 13 -22.46 -2.96 -3.26
N ASP A 14 -22.41 -4.24 -2.89
CA ASP A 14 -23.51 -4.88 -2.18
C ASP A 14 -22.95 -5.66 -0.99
N ARG A 15 -22.94 -5.00 0.18
CA ARG A 15 -22.56 -5.61 1.46
C ARG A 15 -23.40 -6.86 1.72
N ASP A 16 -24.63 -6.88 1.23
CA ASP A 16 -25.53 -8.02 1.38
C ASP A 16 -25.09 -9.18 0.48
N VAL A 17 -24.65 -8.91 -0.76
CA VAL A 17 -24.02 -9.95 -1.61
C VAL A 17 -22.76 -10.49 -0.95
N PHE A 18 -21.87 -9.63 -0.44
CA PHE A 18 -20.66 -10.10 0.25
C PHE A 18 -21.00 -10.95 1.47
N ASN A 19 -21.97 -10.53 2.27
CA ASN A 19 -22.39 -11.26 3.47
C ASN A 19 -22.96 -12.65 3.16
N ARG A 20 -23.62 -12.82 2.00
CA ARG A 20 -24.16 -14.10 1.51
C ARG A 20 -23.09 -15.07 0.98
N LEU A 21 -21.87 -14.62 0.72
CA LEU A 21 -20.78 -15.48 0.22
C LEU A 21 -20.24 -16.41 1.31
N SER A 22 -19.71 -17.56 0.88
CA SER A 22 -18.96 -18.44 1.77
C SER A 22 -17.68 -17.75 2.28
N GLU A 23 -17.15 -18.20 3.43
CA GLU A 23 -15.90 -17.67 3.99
C GLU A 23 -14.74 -17.70 2.97
N LYS A 24 -14.65 -18.78 2.20
CA LYS A 24 -13.60 -18.98 1.20
C LYS A 24 -13.70 -17.95 0.06
N GLU A 25 -14.92 -17.64 -0.37
CA GLU A 25 -15.19 -16.66 -1.44
C GLU A 25 -14.98 -15.22 -0.96
N LYS A 26 -15.47 -14.90 0.24
CA LYS A 26 -15.18 -13.63 0.92
C LYS A 26 -13.67 -13.40 0.92
N TRP A 27 -12.89 -14.37 1.38
CA TRP A 27 -11.43 -14.27 1.41
C TRP A 27 -10.77 -14.17 0.03
N LYS A 28 -11.30 -14.86 -0.99
CA LYS A 28 -10.83 -14.76 -2.37
C LYS A 28 -11.04 -13.35 -2.94
N GLN A 29 -12.20 -12.74 -2.67
CA GLN A 29 -12.49 -11.37 -3.09
C GLN A 29 -11.57 -10.36 -2.40
N LEU A 30 -11.38 -10.50 -1.09
CA LEU A 30 -10.48 -9.63 -0.32
C LEU A 30 -9.02 -9.68 -0.81
N ARG A 31 -8.56 -10.83 -1.30
CA ARG A 31 -7.24 -10.96 -1.93
C ARG A 31 -7.14 -10.31 -3.31
N ASN A 32 -8.27 -10.20 -4.00
CA ASN A 32 -8.36 -9.74 -5.39
C ASN A 32 -8.88 -8.30 -5.51
N ILE A 33 -8.73 -7.50 -4.45
CA ILE A 33 -9.06 -6.07 -4.49
C ILE A 33 -8.20 -5.39 -5.55
N LYS A 34 -8.84 -4.59 -6.40
CA LYS A 34 -8.17 -3.87 -7.48
C LYS A 34 -7.52 -2.60 -6.93
N LYS A 35 -6.32 -2.30 -7.44
CA LYS A 35 -5.64 -1.03 -7.13
C LYS A 35 -6.44 0.13 -7.72
N PRO A 36 -6.71 1.21 -6.95
CA PRO A 36 -7.29 2.43 -7.49
C PRO A 36 -6.50 2.95 -8.70
N LYS A 37 -7.20 3.46 -9.71
CA LYS A 37 -6.57 4.02 -10.92
C LYS A 37 -5.98 5.40 -10.60
N ARG A 38 -4.82 5.71 -11.19
CA ARG A 38 -4.21 7.04 -11.04
C ARG A 38 -5.13 8.11 -11.66
N PRO A 39 -5.32 9.26 -10.99
CA PRO A 39 -6.13 10.33 -11.54
C PRO A 39 -5.40 10.98 -12.71
N LEU A 40 -6.17 11.54 -13.63
CA LEU A 40 -5.65 12.31 -14.75
C LEU A 40 -5.06 13.64 -14.24
N ASN A 41 -3.89 14.01 -14.79
CA ASN A 41 -3.29 15.34 -14.58
C ASN A 41 -4.05 16.42 -15.37
N GLY A 42 -3.78 17.71 -15.09
CA GLY A 42 -4.48 18.83 -15.73
C GLY A 42 -4.49 18.75 -17.26
N TYR A 43 -3.31 18.51 -17.86
CA TYR A 43 -3.18 18.34 -19.32
C TYR A 43 -4.01 17.19 -19.88
N THR A 44 -3.98 16.02 -19.23
CA THR A 44 -4.69 14.82 -19.73
C THR A 44 -6.20 14.98 -19.58
N ARG A 45 -6.65 15.69 -18.55
CA ARG A 45 -8.06 16.09 -18.39
C ARG A 45 -8.48 17.01 -19.54
N PHE A 46 -7.69 18.04 -19.81
CA PHE A 46 -7.92 18.94 -20.94
C PHE A 46 -7.94 18.19 -22.27
N VAL A 47 -6.97 17.32 -22.53
CA VAL A 47 -6.92 16.53 -23.77
C VAL A 47 -8.14 15.62 -23.90
N THR A 48 -8.58 15.00 -22.81
CA THR A 48 -9.78 14.15 -22.80
C THR A 48 -11.02 14.96 -23.16
N ASP A 49 -11.17 16.14 -22.56
CA ASP A 49 -12.27 17.07 -22.86
C ASP A 49 -12.19 17.62 -24.30
N PHE A 50 -11.01 18.03 -24.75
CA PHE A 50 -10.76 18.50 -26.10
C PHE A 50 -11.09 17.43 -27.15
N MET A 51 -10.68 16.18 -26.91
CA MET A 51 -11.04 15.05 -27.78
C MET A 51 -12.54 14.77 -27.76
N ASN A 52 -13.18 14.92 -26.59
CA ASN A 52 -14.63 14.74 -26.46
C ASN A 52 -15.44 15.80 -27.20
N ARG A 53 -14.97 17.05 -27.21
CA ARG A 53 -15.58 18.16 -27.98
C ARG A 53 -15.32 18.05 -29.48
N ASN A 54 -14.24 17.37 -29.89
CA ASN A 54 -13.85 17.17 -31.28
C ASN A 54 -14.06 15.71 -31.74
N LYS A 55 -15.07 15.00 -31.21
CA LYS A 55 -15.35 13.58 -31.54
C LYS A 55 -15.59 13.38 -33.03
N ASP A 56 -16.31 14.30 -33.67
CA ASP A 56 -16.78 14.17 -35.06
C ASP A 56 -15.69 14.39 -36.12
N LYS A 57 -14.60 15.08 -35.77
CA LYS A 57 -13.46 15.23 -36.67
C LYS A 57 -12.80 13.86 -36.84
N ARG A 58 -12.82 13.22 -38.00
CA ARG A 58 -11.98 12.00 -38.23
C ARG A 58 -10.57 12.46 -38.63
N GLY A 59 -9.53 12.09 -37.87
CA GLY A 59 -8.18 12.50 -38.24
C GLY A 59 -7.07 12.11 -37.26
N HIS A 60 -5.89 11.80 -37.81
CA HIS A 60 -4.68 11.35 -37.12
C HIS A 60 -3.93 12.48 -36.37
N LYS A 61 -4.41 13.73 -36.42
CA LYS A 61 -3.74 14.94 -35.86
C LYS A 61 -4.38 15.52 -34.59
N LYS A 62 -5.46 14.93 -34.06
CA LYS A 62 -6.18 15.46 -32.87
C LYS A 62 -5.30 15.70 -31.64
N MET A 63 -4.33 14.80 -31.41
CA MET A 63 -3.44 14.92 -30.25
C MET A 63 -2.47 16.09 -30.42
N THR A 64 -2.00 16.34 -31.64
CA THR A 64 -1.14 17.47 -31.98
C THR A 64 -1.88 18.79 -31.82
N ASP A 65 -3.13 18.84 -32.27
CA ASP A 65 -4.01 20.01 -32.13
C ASP A 65 -4.32 20.29 -30.64
N ALA A 66 -4.58 19.24 -29.85
CA ALA A 66 -4.79 19.37 -28.41
C ALA A 66 -3.53 19.89 -27.70
N ALA A 67 -2.35 19.41 -28.09
CA ALA A 67 -1.09 19.88 -27.53
C ALA A 67 -0.83 21.37 -27.84
N GLN A 68 -1.15 21.82 -29.05
CA GLN A 68 -1.07 23.24 -29.43
C GLN A 68 -2.09 24.08 -28.67
N ALA A 69 -3.34 23.62 -28.58
CA ALA A 69 -4.39 24.30 -27.84
C ALA A 69 -4.01 24.50 -26.37
N TRP A 70 -3.41 23.48 -25.72
CA TRP A 70 -2.94 23.58 -24.34
C TRP A 70 -1.82 24.63 -24.14
N LYS A 71 -0.90 24.73 -25.11
CA LYS A 71 0.18 25.74 -25.08
C LYS A 71 -0.36 27.17 -25.22
N ASN A 72 -1.45 27.33 -25.97
CA ASN A 72 -2.07 28.63 -26.21
C ASN A 72 -3.03 29.07 -25.09
N LEU A 73 -3.36 28.20 -24.13
CA LEU A 73 -4.16 28.58 -22.96
C LEU A 73 -3.38 29.54 -22.05
N SER A 74 -4.08 30.55 -21.52
CA SER A 74 -3.55 31.37 -20.45
C SER A 74 -3.36 30.55 -19.17
N ASP A 75 -2.53 31.04 -18.26
CA ASP A 75 -2.29 30.34 -17.00
C ASP A 75 -3.58 30.23 -16.16
N ASP A 76 -4.47 31.23 -16.20
CA ASP A 76 -5.78 31.16 -15.53
C ASP A 76 -6.66 30.03 -16.07
N GLN A 77 -6.73 29.87 -17.39
CA GLN A 77 -7.49 28.78 -18.02
C GLN A 77 -6.85 27.41 -17.74
N ARG A 78 -5.52 27.37 -17.60
CA ARG A 78 -4.78 26.15 -17.25
C ARG A 78 -5.01 25.76 -15.79
N ASN A 79 -5.08 26.73 -14.89
CA ASN A 79 -5.25 26.53 -13.45
C ASN A 79 -6.55 25.77 -13.12
N VAL A 80 -7.64 26.03 -13.83
CA VAL A 80 -8.91 25.28 -13.67
C VAL A 80 -8.71 23.76 -13.77
N TRP A 81 -7.87 23.32 -14.72
CA TRP A 81 -7.57 21.90 -14.91
C TRP A 81 -6.59 21.36 -13.88
N GLU A 82 -5.64 22.17 -13.41
CA GLU A 82 -4.68 21.76 -12.39
C GLU A 82 -5.34 21.65 -11.01
N GLU A 83 -6.20 22.59 -10.62
CA GLU A 83 -6.99 22.52 -9.38
C GLU A 83 -7.83 21.24 -9.33
N SER A 84 -8.53 20.94 -10.43
CA SER A 84 -9.28 19.68 -10.58
C SER A 84 -8.38 18.44 -10.46
N SER A 85 -7.14 18.52 -10.94
CA SER A 85 -6.12 17.48 -10.83
C SER A 85 -5.62 17.33 -9.38
N ILE A 86 -5.43 18.43 -8.65
CA ILE A 86 -5.03 18.44 -7.23
C ILE A 86 -6.09 17.76 -6.36
N VAL A 87 -7.36 18.13 -6.52
CA VAL A 87 -8.47 17.52 -5.77
C VAL A 87 -8.57 16.02 -6.04
N ALA A 88 -8.40 15.62 -7.30
CA ALA A 88 -8.42 14.21 -7.68
C ALA A 88 -7.20 13.44 -7.15
N LYS A 89 -6.00 14.05 -7.13
CA LYS A 89 -4.79 13.48 -6.50
C LYS A 89 -4.99 13.27 -5.00
N ALA A 90 -5.59 14.23 -4.30
CA ALA A 90 -5.89 14.12 -2.89
C ALA A 90 -6.86 12.96 -2.61
N THR A 91 -7.92 12.85 -3.39
CA THR A 91 -8.88 11.74 -3.31
C THR A 91 -8.19 10.40 -3.55
N TYR A 92 -7.47 10.27 -4.66
CA TYR A 92 -6.68 9.08 -5.01
C TYR A 92 -5.70 8.66 -3.91
N SER A 93 -5.03 9.62 -3.25
CA SER A 93 -4.11 9.33 -2.15
C SER A 93 -4.82 8.61 -1.00
N ARG A 94 -6.03 9.08 -0.63
CA ARG A 94 -6.87 8.43 0.38
C ARG A 94 -7.30 7.02 -0.06
N GLU A 95 -7.72 6.86 -1.32
CA GLU A 95 -8.12 5.54 -1.84
C GLU A 95 -6.93 4.57 -1.78
N VAL A 96 -5.78 4.97 -2.30
CA VAL A 96 -4.57 4.14 -2.28
C VAL A 96 -4.13 3.78 -0.86
N ALA A 97 -4.28 4.70 0.10
CA ALA A 97 -3.96 4.42 1.51
C ALA A 97 -4.83 3.28 2.05
N VAL A 98 -6.15 3.34 1.84
CA VAL A 98 -7.06 2.27 2.25
C VAL A 98 -6.75 0.98 1.47
N TYR A 99 -6.54 1.03 0.16
CA TYR A 99 -6.19 -0.13 -0.65
C TYR A 99 -4.93 -0.82 -0.13
N ASN A 100 -3.92 -0.04 0.24
CA ASN A 100 -2.68 -0.58 0.79
C ASN A 100 -2.89 -1.22 2.17
N ARG A 101 -3.76 -0.65 3.01
CA ARG A 101 -4.15 -1.25 4.30
C ARG A 101 -4.86 -2.59 4.07
N ALA A 102 -5.94 -2.56 3.28
CA ALA A 102 -6.72 -3.69 2.76
C ALA A 102 -5.88 -4.81 2.12
N ARG A 103 -4.78 -4.47 1.44
CA ARG A 103 -3.87 -5.45 0.85
C ARG A 103 -2.86 -6.00 1.85
N LYS A 104 -2.42 -5.21 2.83
CA LYS A 104 -1.56 -5.69 3.93
C LYS A 104 -2.35 -6.67 4.79
N ALA A 105 -3.48 -6.22 5.31
CA ALA A 105 -4.84 -6.70 5.09
C ALA A 105 -5.17 -8.15 4.68
N THR A 106 -4.40 -8.76 3.79
CA THR A 106 -4.67 -10.13 3.31
C THR A 106 -3.43 -10.99 3.25
N LYS A 107 -2.27 -10.39 3.49
CA LYS A 107 -0.99 -11.07 3.51
C LYS A 107 -0.81 -11.76 4.85
N LYS A 108 -0.29 -12.99 4.80
CA LYS A 108 0.11 -13.71 6.00
C LYS A 108 1.21 -12.93 6.74
N PRO A 109 1.25 -12.98 8.08
CA PRO A 109 2.34 -12.39 8.85
C PRO A 109 3.68 -13.07 8.54
N PRO A 110 4.80 -12.38 8.81
CA PRO A 110 6.14 -12.95 8.63
C PRO A 110 6.34 -14.19 9.51
N SER A 111 7.06 -15.18 8.99
CA SER A 111 7.54 -16.32 9.79
C SER A 111 8.65 -15.91 10.75
N ALA A 112 8.99 -16.79 11.69
CA ALA A 112 10.10 -16.59 12.63
C ALA A 112 11.41 -16.24 11.90
N PHE A 113 11.74 -16.99 10.84
CA PHE A 113 12.91 -16.70 10.00
C PHE A 113 12.79 -15.35 9.28
N ALA A 114 11.62 -14.99 8.76
CA ALA A 114 11.43 -13.70 8.09
C ALA A 114 11.57 -12.50 9.07
N LEU A 115 11.14 -12.66 10.32
CA LEU A 115 11.39 -11.68 11.39
C LEU A 115 12.89 -11.55 11.68
N PHE A 116 13.60 -12.67 11.79
CA PHE A 116 15.05 -12.66 11.95
C PHE A 116 15.78 -11.99 10.79
N VAL A 117 15.44 -12.33 9.55
CA VAL A 117 15.98 -11.68 8.34
C VAL A 117 15.71 -10.18 8.37
N LYS A 118 14.49 -9.76 8.75
CA LYS A 118 14.13 -8.33 8.87
C LYS A 118 15.00 -7.61 9.90
N ASN A 119 15.21 -8.20 11.07
CA ASN A 119 16.03 -7.63 12.14
C ASN A 119 17.50 -7.53 11.73
N ARG A 120 18.06 -8.61 11.15
CA ARG A 120 19.43 -8.61 10.61
C ARG A 120 19.61 -7.61 9.47
N TRP A 121 18.63 -7.50 8.58
CA TRP A 121 18.68 -6.54 7.48
C TRP A 121 18.59 -5.08 7.97
N LYS A 122 17.81 -4.80 9.02
CA LYS A 122 17.80 -3.48 9.67
C LYS A 122 19.16 -3.14 10.26
N ALA A 123 19.80 -4.07 10.98
CA ALA A 123 21.14 -3.88 11.52
C ALA A 123 22.18 -3.65 10.40
N GLU A 124 22.12 -4.45 9.33
CA GLU A 124 23.01 -4.34 8.17
C GLU A 124 22.85 -3.01 7.40
N LYS A 125 21.65 -2.43 7.46
CA LYS A 125 21.39 -1.10 6.89
C LYS A 125 22.06 0.03 7.66
N LYS A 126 22.15 -0.10 9.00
CA LYS A 126 22.77 0.90 9.88
C LYS A 126 24.30 0.88 9.80
N LYS A 127 24.90 -0.25 9.40
CA LYS A 127 26.36 -0.35 9.23
C LYS A 127 26.86 0.56 8.11
N GLN A 128 27.97 1.24 8.38
CA GLN A 128 28.76 1.93 7.36
C GLN A 128 29.81 0.96 6.80
N TYR A 129 30.09 1.07 5.50
CA TYR A 129 31.06 0.21 4.82
C TYR A 129 32.26 1.07 4.38
N PRO A 130 33.50 0.53 4.47
CA PRO A 130 34.71 1.27 4.12
C PRO A 130 34.71 1.83 2.69
N ASP A 131 34.17 1.09 1.72
CA ASP A 131 34.06 1.51 0.30
C ASP A 131 32.75 2.31 0.02
N GLY A 132 31.96 2.62 1.06
CA GLY A 132 30.62 3.21 0.93
C GLY A 132 29.57 2.29 0.28
N LYS A 133 30.00 1.18 -0.34
CA LYS A 133 29.13 0.23 -1.04
C LYS A 133 28.71 -0.92 -0.12
N ARG A 134 27.41 -1.00 0.16
CA ARG A 134 26.82 -2.15 0.86
C ARG A 134 26.92 -3.42 0.00
N PRO A 135 27.25 -4.58 0.59
CA PRO A 135 27.21 -5.85 -0.12
C PRO A 135 25.82 -6.14 -0.71
N LYS A 136 25.78 -6.91 -1.80
CA LYS A 136 24.52 -7.31 -2.45
C LYS A 136 23.66 -8.12 -1.47
N PHE A 137 22.34 -7.93 -1.51
CA PHE A 137 21.36 -8.65 -0.67
C PHE A 137 21.60 -10.16 -0.65
N LYS A 138 21.93 -10.78 -1.79
CA LYS A 138 22.17 -12.23 -1.88
C LYS A 138 23.33 -12.70 -1.00
N VAL A 139 24.40 -11.92 -0.88
CA VAL A 139 25.58 -12.25 -0.06
C VAL A 139 25.20 -12.20 1.42
N ILE A 140 24.58 -11.08 1.84
CA ILE A 140 24.11 -10.88 3.21
C ILE A 140 23.07 -11.94 3.57
N HIS A 141 22.10 -12.22 2.70
CA HIS A 141 21.06 -13.23 2.94
C HIS A 141 21.67 -14.63 3.13
N LYS A 142 22.68 -15.00 2.34
CA LYS A 142 23.41 -16.27 2.52
C LYS A 142 24.06 -16.34 3.91
N GLN A 143 24.61 -15.23 4.40
CA GLN A 143 25.16 -15.15 5.75
C GLN A 143 24.06 -15.26 6.83
N ILE A 144 22.96 -14.52 6.68
CA ILE A 144 21.81 -14.59 7.60
C ILE A 144 21.28 -16.02 7.72
N VAL A 145 21.21 -16.78 6.62
CA VAL A 145 20.79 -18.19 6.66
C VAL A 145 21.74 -19.04 7.51
N LYS A 146 23.05 -18.80 7.44
CA LYS A 146 24.04 -19.49 8.29
C LYS A 146 23.86 -19.08 9.76
N ASP A 147 23.68 -17.79 10.01
CA ASP A 147 23.50 -17.24 11.36
C ASP A 147 22.23 -17.80 12.02
N TRP A 148 21.15 -17.96 11.26
CA TRP A 148 19.92 -18.59 11.74
C TRP A 148 20.13 -20.04 12.20
N LYS A 149 20.96 -20.82 11.49
CA LYS A 149 21.29 -22.20 11.85
C LYS A 149 22.19 -22.29 13.09
N LYS A 150 22.98 -21.25 13.36
CA LYS A 150 23.88 -21.15 14.53
C LYS A 150 23.20 -20.56 15.76
N LEU A 151 22.05 -19.90 15.60
CA LEU A 151 21.31 -19.23 16.68
C LEU A 151 20.99 -20.22 17.81
N SER A 152 21.05 -19.79 19.07
CA SER A 152 20.68 -20.67 20.19
C SER A 152 19.20 -21.02 20.17
N GLU A 153 18.81 -22.11 20.83
CA GLU A 153 17.39 -22.49 20.91
C GLU A 153 16.55 -21.42 21.62
N LYS A 154 17.08 -20.83 22.69
CA LYS A 154 16.44 -19.75 23.44
C LYS A 154 16.13 -18.54 22.54
N GLU A 155 17.10 -18.10 21.74
CA GLU A 155 16.91 -17.00 20.80
C GLU A 155 15.96 -17.37 19.66
N ARG A 156 16.00 -18.61 19.14
CA ARG A 156 15.04 -19.04 18.10
C ARG A 156 13.61 -19.01 18.63
N ARG A 157 13.41 -19.46 19.88
CA ARG A 157 12.09 -19.51 20.52
C ARG A 157 11.41 -18.14 20.59
N THR A 158 12.15 -17.04 20.76
CA THR A 158 11.54 -15.69 20.76
C THR A 158 10.99 -15.29 19.39
N TYR A 159 11.67 -15.67 18.30
CA TYR A 159 11.18 -15.46 16.95
C TYR A 159 9.96 -16.34 16.63
N PHE A 160 9.96 -17.60 17.09
CA PHE A 160 8.82 -18.50 16.92
C PHE A 160 7.60 -18.01 17.70
N SER A 161 7.75 -17.66 18.99
CA SER A 161 6.65 -17.15 19.80
C SER A 161 6.05 -15.85 19.22
N THR A 162 6.90 -14.96 18.72
CA THR A 162 6.44 -13.73 18.05
C THR A 162 5.68 -14.06 16.76
N ALA A 163 6.18 -14.98 15.94
CA ALA A 163 5.52 -15.38 14.70
C ALA A 163 4.16 -16.05 14.97
N ASP A 164 4.08 -16.90 15.99
CA ASP A 164 2.84 -17.58 16.38
C ASP A 164 1.80 -16.61 16.93
N ARG A 165 2.23 -15.64 17.74
CA ARG A 165 1.37 -14.54 18.21
C ARG A 165 0.80 -13.75 17.04
N LEU A 166 1.64 -13.36 16.08
CA LEU A 166 1.20 -12.64 14.87
C LEU A 166 0.25 -13.48 14.03
N LEU A 167 0.50 -14.78 13.89
CA LEU A 167 -0.37 -15.69 13.16
C LEU A 167 -1.74 -15.85 13.84
N THR A 168 -1.76 -15.91 15.17
CA THR A 168 -2.99 -16.00 15.97
C THR A 168 -3.84 -14.74 15.82
N LEU A 169 -3.21 -13.56 15.95
CA LEU A 169 -3.88 -12.28 15.72
C LEU A 169 -4.45 -12.18 14.30
N PHE A 170 -3.65 -12.55 13.29
CA PHE A 170 -4.10 -12.56 11.89
C PHE A 170 -5.32 -13.47 11.67
N LYS A 171 -5.33 -14.68 12.26
CA LYS A 171 -6.48 -15.60 12.16
C LYS A 171 -7.74 -15.00 12.83
N LYS A 172 -7.59 -14.41 14.02
CA LYS A 172 -8.68 -13.77 14.76
C LYS A 172 -9.31 -12.63 13.96
N GLU A 173 -8.48 -11.73 13.43
CA GLU A 173 -8.96 -10.59 12.64
C GLU A 173 -9.59 -11.01 11.33
N ARG A 174 -8.98 -11.96 10.62
CA ARG A 174 -9.57 -12.54 9.40
C ARG A 174 -10.99 -13.04 9.68
N LYS A 175 -11.20 -13.74 10.80
CA LYS A 175 -12.52 -14.25 11.19
C LYS A 175 -13.51 -13.10 11.46
N ALA A 176 -13.10 -12.09 12.23
CA ALA A 176 -13.94 -10.92 12.53
C ALA A 176 -14.37 -10.16 11.26
N VAL A 177 -13.47 -10.00 10.29
CA VAL A 177 -13.78 -9.39 8.99
C VAL A 177 -14.79 -10.21 8.20
N ILE A 178 -14.62 -11.54 8.15
CA ILE A 178 -15.52 -12.44 7.41
C ILE A 178 -16.92 -12.49 8.05
N ASN A 179 -16.97 -12.39 9.38
CA ASN A 179 -18.19 -12.32 10.17
C ASN A 179 -18.89 -10.95 10.08
N GLY A 180 -18.25 -9.93 9.51
CA GLY A 180 -18.81 -8.58 9.44
C GLY A 180 -18.76 -7.81 10.75
N GLU A 181 -18.11 -8.34 11.79
CA GLU A 181 -17.89 -7.68 13.10
C GLU A 181 -16.94 -6.48 12.98
N LYS A 182 -16.15 -6.44 11.91
CA LYS A 182 -15.05 -5.52 11.71
C LYS A 182 -14.91 -5.14 10.24
N ASP A 183 -14.80 -3.84 9.96
CA ASP A 183 -14.62 -3.35 8.59
C ASP A 183 -13.25 -3.72 8.01
N PHE A 184 -13.18 -3.78 6.68
CA PHE A 184 -11.97 -4.16 5.94
C PHE A 184 -10.79 -3.16 6.01
N ASN A 185 -10.89 -2.16 6.90
CA ASN A 185 -9.94 -1.07 7.05
C ASN A 185 -8.87 -1.32 8.12
N LEU A 186 -8.79 -2.55 8.64
CA LEU A 186 -7.97 -2.89 9.80
C LEU A 186 -6.50 -3.10 9.48
N PHE A 187 -5.69 -2.38 10.24
CA PHE A 187 -4.24 -2.47 10.28
C PHE A 187 -3.84 -3.34 11.47
N TRP A 188 -3.62 -4.64 11.26
CA TRP A 188 -2.94 -5.50 12.28
C TRP A 188 -1.48 -5.12 12.51
N GLY A 189 -0.94 -4.20 11.70
CA GLY A 189 0.48 -4.01 11.48
C GLY A 189 1.11 -2.78 12.13
N GLY A 190 0.40 -1.98 12.91
CA GLY A 190 1.03 -0.81 13.53
C GLY A 190 0.14 -0.05 14.50
N ASP A 191 -0.08 -0.71 15.62
CA ASP A 191 0.39 -0.09 16.86
C ASP A 191 1.37 -1.04 17.56
N ALA A 192 1.10 -2.35 17.52
CA ALA A 192 1.95 -3.36 18.17
C ALA A 192 3.27 -3.72 17.44
N MET A 193 3.69 -2.98 16.41
CA MET A 193 4.95 -3.24 15.66
C MET A 193 5.78 -1.98 15.41
N GLU A 194 5.20 -0.80 15.61
CA GLU A 194 5.93 0.47 15.75
C GLU A 194 6.29 0.73 17.22
N ASN A 195 5.45 0.31 18.18
CA ASN A 195 5.78 0.33 19.62
C ASN A 195 6.72 -0.81 20.10
N TYR A 196 7.57 -1.34 19.21
CA TYR A 196 8.70 -2.19 19.62
C TYR A 196 10.03 -1.44 19.55
N HIS A 197 10.03 -0.10 19.42
CA HIS A 197 11.27 0.66 19.28
C HIS A 197 11.22 2.15 19.69
N GLU A 198 10.44 2.54 20.71
CA GLU A 198 10.48 3.92 21.23
C GLU A 198 10.58 4.06 22.77
N ASP A 199 11.04 3.02 23.50
CA ASP A 199 11.27 3.11 24.96
C ASP A 199 12.75 2.90 25.39
N GLU A 200 13.72 3.17 24.51
CA GLU A 200 15.15 3.29 24.89
C GLU A 200 15.77 4.55 24.26
N ALA A 201 15.10 5.69 24.44
CA ALA A 201 15.73 7.01 24.35
C ALA A 201 15.59 7.68 25.73
N GLY A 202 16.15 7.03 26.75
CA GLY A 202 16.51 7.66 28.01
C GLY A 202 18.04 7.66 28.11
N ASP A 203 18.59 8.81 28.48
CA ASP A 203 19.99 9.10 28.80
C ASP A 203 20.95 9.37 27.63
N MET A 204 21.04 10.65 27.23
CA MET A 204 22.27 11.46 27.43
C MET A 204 22.07 12.90 26.88
N GLU A 205 21.55 13.77 27.75
CA GLU A 205 21.93 15.19 27.90
C GLU A 205 21.86 15.37 29.44
N GLU A 206 22.87 15.81 30.18
CA GLU A 206 24.04 16.66 29.93
C GLU A 206 25.12 16.31 30.98
#